data_AF-A0A958EPW1-F1
#
_entry.id   AF-A0A958EPW1-F1
#
_cell.length_a   1.000
_cell.length_b   1.000
_cell.length_c   1.000
_cell.angle_alpha   90.00
_cell.angle_beta   90.00
_cell.angle_gamma   90.00
#
_symmetry.space_group_name_H-M   'P 1'
#
loop_
_entity.id
_entity.type
_entity.pdbx_description
1 polymer ?
#
loop_
_entity_poly.entity_id
_entity_poly.type
_entity_poly.pdbx_seq_one_letter_code
_entity_poly.pdbx_strand_id
1 'polypeptide(L)'
;MKKILFPIFIILFINISFAGNNENNIFTESKADPQANRVVLTWITKDENNVKTFVIKRSNDDKVFIELDRINPKGPGFRYEYVDDDVFFHGSGALFYKIEAIDRNNASIEDSGSMMVHPNLTGMFQTWGAIKAMFR
;
A
#
# COMPACT_ATOMS: atom_id res chain seq x y z
N MET A 1 -1.82 -64.01 6.67
CA MET A 1 -0.52 -63.33 6.47
C MET A 1 -0.80 -61.91 6.02
N LYS A 2 -0.49 -60.92 6.86
CA LYS A 2 -0.72 -59.49 6.63
C LYS A 2 0.11 -59.00 5.44
N LYS A 3 -0.52 -58.35 4.46
CA LYS A 3 0.15 -57.41 3.55
C LYS A 3 -0.64 -56.11 3.55
N ILE A 4 -0.11 -55.16 4.29
CA ILE A 4 -0.53 -53.77 4.37
C ILE A 4 -0.25 -53.18 2.99
N LEU A 5 -1.29 -52.89 2.22
CA LEU A 5 -1.18 -52.08 1.00
C LEU A 5 -1.48 -50.65 1.40
N PHE A 6 -0.42 -49.90 1.65
CA PHE A 6 -0.43 -48.47 1.93
C PHE A 6 -0.49 -47.73 0.58
N PRO A 7 -1.56 -46.99 0.23
CA PRO A 7 -1.49 -46.12 -0.93
C PRO A 7 -0.71 -44.86 -0.56
N ILE A 8 0.49 -44.71 -1.14
CA ILE A 8 1.29 -43.48 -1.11
C ILE A 8 0.54 -42.43 -1.94
N PHE A 9 -0.09 -41.49 -1.25
CA PHE A 9 -0.74 -40.34 -1.86
C PHE A 9 0.32 -39.24 -2.03
N ILE A 10 1.00 -39.22 -3.19
CA ILE A 10 1.86 -38.10 -3.58
C ILE A 10 0.94 -36.95 -4.01
N ILE A 11 0.85 -35.91 -3.18
CA ILE A 11 0.26 -34.61 -3.57
C ILE A 11 1.42 -33.72 -4.00
N LEU A 12 1.52 -33.47 -5.31
CA LEU A 12 2.40 -32.46 -5.87
C LEU A 12 1.70 -31.09 -5.73
N PHE A 13 2.06 -30.31 -4.71
CA PHE A 13 1.66 -28.89 -4.63
C PHE A 13 2.45 -28.10 -5.68
N ILE A 14 1.84 -27.89 -6.85
CA ILE A 14 2.37 -26.96 -7.85
C ILE A 14 2.08 -25.54 -7.35
N ASN A 15 3.10 -24.85 -6.89
CA ASN A 15 3.03 -23.41 -6.66
C ASN A 15 3.15 -22.71 -8.03
N ILE A 16 2.03 -22.44 -8.68
CA ILE A 16 2.01 -21.53 -9.84
C ILE A 16 2.16 -20.11 -9.28
N SER A 17 3.39 -19.61 -9.25
CA SER A 17 3.62 -18.18 -9.04
C SER A 17 3.34 -17.49 -10.38
N PHE A 18 2.17 -16.87 -10.50
CA PHE A 18 1.86 -15.99 -11.62
C PHE A 18 2.61 -14.67 -11.42
N ALA A 19 3.88 -14.63 -11.80
CA ALA A 19 4.60 -13.36 -11.94
C ALA A 19 4.19 -12.78 -13.31
N GLY A 20 3.19 -11.89 -13.28
CA GLY A 20 2.87 -11.05 -14.44
C GLY A 20 4.06 -10.14 -14.72
N ASN A 21 4.84 -10.46 -15.74
CA ASN A 21 5.93 -9.63 -16.20
C ASN A 21 5.35 -8.43 -16.96
N ASN A 22 5.15 -7.31 -16.27
CA ASN A 22 5.05 -6.01 -16.91
C ASN A 22 6.47 -5.43 -16.97
N GLU A 23 7.02 -5.43 -18.17
CA GLU A 23 8.36 -4.91 -18.48
C GLU A 23 8.34 -3.37 -18.45
N ASN A 24 8.32 -2.85 -17.23
CA ASN A 24 8.80 -1.55 -16.75
C ASN A 24 8.30 -1.51 -15.31
N ASN A 25 9.16 -1.91 -14.38
CA ASN A 25 8.83 -1.88 -12.96
C ASN A 25 9.57 -0.70 -12.34
N ILE A 26 8.89 0.44 -12.28
CA ILE A 26 9.35 1.68 -11.64
C ILE A 26 9.52 1.43 -10.16
N PHE A 27 8.65 0.64 -9.52
CA PHE A 27 8.71 0.42 -8.07
C PHE A 27 9.42 -0.88 -7.70
N THR A 28 10.54 -0.79 -6.99
CA THR A 28 11.21 -1.98 -6.45
C THR A 28 10.58 -2.42 -5.13
N GLU A 29 10.24 -1.46 -4.29
CA GLU A 29 9.66 -1.68 -2.97
C GLU A 29 8.63 -0.59 -2.70
N SER A 30 7.51 -0.95 -2.10
CA SER A 30 6.52 -0.02 -1.57
C SER A 30 5.92 -0.63 -0.30
N LYS A 31 5.89 0.15 0.78
CA LYS A 31 5.37 -0.26 2.07
C LYS A 31 4.58 0.87 2.71
N ALA A 32 3.47 0.52 3.37
CA ALA A 32 2.77 1.38 4.31
C ALA A 32 2.94 0.82 5.73
N ASP A 33 3.47 1.63 6.64
CA ASP A 33 3.78 1.26 8.02
C ASP A 33 2.88 2.06 8.99
N PRO A 34 1.97 1.41 9.73
CA PRO A 34 1.13 2.10 10.70
C PRO A 34 1.94 2.45 11.94
N GLN A 35 1.95 3.74 12.28
CA GLN A 35 2.54 4.26 13.51
C GLN A 35 1.46 4.94 14.36
N ALA A 36 1.82 5.46 15.53
CA ALA A 36 0.88 6.10 16.44
C ALA A 36 0.18 7.31 15.77
N ASN A 37 -1.10 7.14 15.46
CA ASN A 37 -1.99 8.10 14.80
C ASN A 37 -1.56 8.55 13.40
N ARG A 38 -0.68 7.79 12.73
CA ARG A 38 -0.20 8.14 11.38
C ARG A 38 0.15 6.89 10.60
N VAL A 39 0.22 7.01 9.28
CA VAL A 39 0.75 5.96 8.40
C VAL A 39 1.92 6.53 7.63
N VAL A 40 3.05 5.82 7.66
CA VAL A 40 4.27 6.21 6.94
C VAL A 40 4.37 5.34 5.70
N LEU A 41 4.34 5.98 4.53
CA LEU A 41 4.54 5.34 3.25
C LEU A 41 6.00 5.47 2.84
N THR A 42 6.63 4.36 2.47
CA THR A 42 8.00 4.34 1.95
C THR A 42 8.06 3.56 0.65
N TRP A 43 8.78 4.09 -0.33
CA TRP A 43 9.02 3.37 -1.58
C TRP A 43 10.42 3.62 -2.13
N ILE A 44 10.87 2.70 -2.95
CA ILE A 44 12.14 2.77 -3.69
C ILE A 44 11.84 2.48 -5.15
N THR A 45 12.42 3.28 -6.03
CA THR A 45 12.25 3.15 -7.47
C THR A 45 13.46 2.49 -8.12
N LYS A 46 13.21 1.70 -9.16
CA LYS A 46 14.24 1.10 -10.02
C LYS A 46 14.62 2.02 -11.17
N ASP A 47 13.62 2.61 -11.80
CA ASP A 47 13.76 3.52 -12.94
C ASP A 47 12.82 4.70 -12.77
N GLU A 48 13.29 5.89 -13.11
CA GLU A 48 12.51 7.13 -13.11
C GLU A 48 12.55 7.84 -14.47
N ASN A 49 13.02 7.15 -15.52
CA ASN A 49 12.98 7.65 -16.88
C ASN A 49 11.54 7.95 -17.27
N ASN A 50 11.27 9.21 -17.63
CA ASN A 50 9.95 9.77 -17.96
C ASN A 50 8.98 9.97 -16.78
N VAL A 51 9.39 9.70 -15.53
CA VAL A 51 8.57 10.08 -14.36
C VAL A 51 8.62 11.59 -14.17
N LYS A 52 7.46 12.23 -14.11
CA LYS A 52 7.30 13.65 -13.76
C LYS A 52 7.03 13.83 -12.26
N THR A 53 6.14 13.03 -11.70
CA THR A 53 5.77 13.09 -10.28
C THR A 53 5.24 11.74 -9.81
N PHE A 54 5.39 11.48 -8.53
CA PHE A 54 4.66 10.44 -7.82
C PHE A 54 3.42 11.05 -7.19
N VAL A 55 2.28 10.37 -7.30
CA VAL A 55 1.01 10.79 -6.72
C VAL A 55 0.64 9.77 -5.64
N ILE A 56 0.58 10.23 -4.40
CA ILE A 56 0.19 9.40 -3.27
C ILE A 56 -1.33 9.40 -3.21
N LYS A 57 -1.92 8.21 -3.14
CA LYS A 57 -3.36 8.05 -3.04
C LYS A 57 -3.76 7.15 -1.88
N ARG A 58 -4.94 7.43 -1.32
CA ARG A 58 -5.55 6.67 -0.23
C ARG A 58 -6.99 6.27 -0.58
N SER A 59 -7.43 5.14 -0.10
CA SER A 59 -8.80 4.64 -0.21
C SER A 59 -9.24 3.97 1.09
N ASN A 60 -10.55 3.97 1.35
CA ASN A 60 -11.16 3.22 2.45
C ASN A 60 -11.72 1.86 1.99
N ASP A 61 -11.79 1.61 0.69
CA ASP A 61 -12.50 0.46 0.10
C ASP A 61 -11.73 -0.25 -1.02
N ASP A 62 -10.49 0.17 -1.27
CA ASP A 62 -9.60 -0.30 -2.34
C ASP A 62 -10.14 -0.06 -3.77
N LYS A 63 -11.19 0.76 -3.92
CA LYS A 63 -11.83 1.04 -5.21
C LYS A 63 -11.71 2.50 -5.58
N VAL A 64 -12.05 3.38 -4.65
CA VAL A 64 -12.03 4.83 -4.86
C VAL A 64 -10.83 5.41 -4.14
N PHE A 65 -9.84 5.83 -4.92
CA PHE A 65 -8.60 6.42 -4.43
C PHE A 65 -8.65 7.95 -4.55
N ILE A 66 -8.44 8.63 -3.44
CA ILE A 66 -8.27 10.09 -3.38
C ILE A 66 -6.78 10.43 -3.38
N GLU A 67 -6.41 11.50 -4.07
CA GLU A 67 -5.06 12.06 -4.04
C GLU A 67 -4.79 12.74 -2.70
N LEU A 68 -3.66 12.42 -2.09
CA LEU A 68 -3.18 13.04 -0.85
C LEU A 68 -2.09 14.07 -1.13
N ASP A 69 -1.10 13.71 -1.94
CA ASP A 69 0.05 14.57 -2.21
C ASP A 69 0.79 14.18 -3.50
N ARG A 70 1.68 15.07 -3.97
CA ARG A 70 2.54 14.89 -5.14
C ARG A 70 4.01 15.10 -4.76
N ILE A 71 4.83 14.09 -5.02
CA ILE A 71 6.26 14.13 -4.73
C ILE A 71 7.09 14.06 -6.01
N ASN A 72 7.99 15.03 -6.17
CA ASN A 72 8.91 15.07 -7.30
C ASN A 72 9.94 13.93 -7.22
N PRO A 73 10.32 13.34 -8.38
CA PRO A 73 11.39 12.36 -8.44
C PRO A 73 12.73 12.97 -8.03
N LYS A 74 13.49 12.21 -7.24
CA LYS A 74 14.86 12.46 -6.79
C LYS A 74 15.87 11.66 -7.61
N GLY A 75 15.44 10.57 -8.26
CA GLY A 75 16.26 9.63 -9.01
C GLY A 75 16.02 8.18 -8.62
N PRO A 76 16.39 7.22 -9.49
CA PRO A 76 16.29 5.80 -9.19
C PRO A 76 17.18 5.40 -7.99
N GLY A 77 16.70 4.47 -7.18
CA GLY A 77 17.38 3.94 -5.99
C GLY A 77 17.25 4.81 -4.74
N PHE A 78 16.67 6.00 -4.84
CA PHE A 78 16.36 6.81 -3.66
C PHE A 78 15.18 6.23 -2.88
N ARG A 79 15.27 6.31 -1.55
CA ARG A 79 14.15 6.02 -0.66
C ARG A 79 13.31 7.28 -0.49
N TYR A 80 12.03 7.16 -0.80
CA TYR A 80 11.03 8.19 -0.59
C TYR A 80 10.25 7.87 0.68
N GLU A 81 9.70 8.92 1.28
CA GLU A 81 8.87 8.84 2.46
C GLU A 81 7.74 9.87 2.35
N TYR A 82 6.54 9.47 2.74
CA TYR A 82 5.38 10.33 2.93
C TYR A 82 4.68 9.94 4.23
N VAL A 83 4.22 10.93 4.99
CA VAL A 83 3.55 10.71 6.28
C VAL A 83 2.11 11.22 6.17
N ASP A 84 1.16 10.31 6.38
CA ASP A 84 -0.26 10.63 6.52
C ASP A 84 -0.61 10.77 8.01
N ASP A 85 -0.79 12.01 8.46
CA ASP A 85 -1.23 12.34 9.83
C ASP A 85 -2.77 12.46 9.97
N ASP A 86 -3.51 12.41 8.85
CA ASP A 86 -4.97 12.61 8.82
C ASP A 86 -5.77 11.30 9.04
N VAL A 87 -5.06 10.24 9.38
CA VAL A 87 -5.59 8.88 9.58
C VAL A 87 -6.68 8.84 10.67
N PHE A 88 -6.62 9.77 11.63
CA PHE A 88 -7.56 9.87 12.74
C PHE A 88 -9.03 9.93 12.30
N PHE A 89 -9.35 10.71 11.27
CA PHE A 89 -10.75 10.95 10.89
C PHE A 89 -11.39 9.77 10.14
N HIS A 90 -10.60 8.75 9.79
CA HIS A 90 -11.04 7.61 9.01
C HIS A 90 -11.41 6.37 9.86
N GLY A 91 -11.28 6.47 11.19
CA GLY A 91 -11.64 5.41 12.12
C GLY A 91 -10.65 4.23 12.11
N SER A 92 -11.07 3.10 12.69
CA SER A 92 -10.23 1.90 12.83
C SER A 92 -10.30 0.93 11.64
N GLY A 93 -10.93 1.34 10.54
CA GLY A 93 -11.07 0.52 9.33
C GLY A 93 -9.73 0.30 8.63
N ALA A 94 -9.67 -0.71 7.74
CA ALA A 94 -8.52 -0.87 6.86
C ALA A 94 -8.45 0.33 5.91
N LEU A 95 -7.24 0.85 5.72
CA LEU A 95 -6.92 1.86 4.73
C LEU A 95 -6.07 1.23 3.64
N PHE A 96 -6.24 1.71 2.42
CA PHE A 96 -5.53 1.24 1.24
C PHE A 96 -4.75 2.41 0.67
N TYR A 97 -3.47 2.19 0.41
CA TYR A 97 -2.59 3.21 -0.15
C TYR A 97 -1.98 2.73 -1.44
N LYS A 98 -1.75 3.64 -2.38
CA LYS A 98 -0.93 3.35 -3.56
C LYS A 98 -0.17 4.59 -3.98
N ILE A 99 0.92 4.38 -4.68
CA ILE A 99 1.72 5.42 -5.30
C ILE A 99 1.61 5.24 -6.81
N GLU A 100 1.18 6.27 -7.49
CA GLU A 100 1.07 6.29 -8.95
C GLU A 100 2.21 7.13 -9.52
N ALA A 101 2.97 6.57 -10.45
CA ALA A 101 3.93 7.31 -11.25
C ALA A 101 3.19 7.97 -12.42
N ILE A 102 3.39 9.28 -12.60
CA ILE A 102 2.80 10.08 -13.67
C ILE A 102 3.90 10.55 -14.61
N ASP A 103 3.67 10.46 -15.92
CA ASP A 103 4.59 10.92 -16.93
C ASP A 103 4.55 12.43 -17.19
N ARG A 104 5.39 12.89 -18.12
CA ARG A 104 5.44 14.31 -18.52
C ARG A 104 4.17 14.81 -19.22
N ASN A 105 3.37 13.91 -19.78
CA ASN A 105 2.08 14.19 -20.41
C ASN A 105 0.90 14.13 -19.44
N ASN A 106 1.16 13.95 -18.13
CA ASN A 106 0.17 13.74 -17.08
C ASN A 106 -0.62 12.42 -17.21
N ALA A 107 -0.08 11.42 -17.92
CA ALA A 107 -0.64 10.09 -17.98
C ALA A 107 -0.08 9.21 -16.85
N SER A 108 -0.93 8.33 -16.30
CA SER A 108 -0.50 7.27 -15.38
C SER A 108 0.29 6.22 -16.15
N ILE A 109 1.50 5.95 -15.68
CA ILE A 109 2.40 4.97 -16.30
C ILE A 109 2.49 3.68 -15.48
N GLU A 110 2.47 3.77 -14.16
CA GLU A 110 2.55 2.61 -13.27
C GLU A 110 2.01 2.93 -11.87
N ASP A 111 1.45 1.92 -11.22
CA ASP A 111 1.06 1.96 -9.81
C ASP A 111 1.93 1.00 -8.99
N SER A 112 2.27 1.38 -7.76
CA SER A 112 2.98 0.53 -6.79
C SER A 112 2.23 -0.72 -6.34
N GLY A 113 0.96 -0.88 -6.78
CA GLY A 113 0.00 -1.78 -6.16
C GLY A 113 -0.60 -1.21 -4.87
N SER A 114 -1.69 -1.84 -4.41
CA SER A 114 -2.41 -1.43 -3.20
C SER A 114 -1.77 -2.02 -1.95
N MET A 115 -1.46 -1.14 -1.00
CA MET A 115 -0.92 -1.44 0.32
C MET A 115 -2.04 -1.30 1.35
N MET A 116 -2.56 -2.43 1.84
CA MET A 116 -3.56 -2.44 2.91
C MET A 116 -2.88 -2.30 4.28
N VAL A 117 -3.42 -1.41 5.12
CA VAL A 117 -2.92 -1.17 6.47
C VAL A 117 -4.06 -0.94 7.44
N HIS A 118 -3.90 -1.40 8.68
CA HIS A 118 -4.79 -1.06 9.78
C HIS A 118 -4.16 0.08 10.60
N PRO A 119 -4.83 1.24 10.70
CA PRO A 119 -4.37 2.37 11.52
C PRO A 119 -4.12 2.00 12.97
N ASN A 120 -3.01 2.50 13.53
CA ASN A 120 -2.75 2.41 14.97
C ASN A 120 -3.19 3.72 15.66
N LEU A 121 -4.46 3.78 16.04
CA LEU A 121 -5.05 4.94 16.73
C LEU A 121 -4.91 4.80 18.24
N THR A 122 -4.25 5.76 18.88
CA THR A 122 -4.08 5.80 20.34
C THR A 122 -5.35 6.30 21.06
N GLY A 123 -5.62 5.73 22.25
CA GLY A 123 -6.89 5.89 22.97
C GLY A 123 -7.26 7.32 23.39
N MET A 124 -6.29 8.22 23.53
CA MET A 124 -6.55 9.64 23.86
C MET A 124 -7.37 10.34 22.76
N PHE A 125 -7.25 9.91 21.50
CA PHE A 125 -7.99 10.47 20.38
C PHE A 125 -9.35 9.77 20.14
N GLN A 126 -9.48 8.50 20.51
CA GLN A 126 -10.76 7.78 20.44
C GLN A 126 -11.81 8.42 21.38
N THR A 127 -11.39 8.92 22.53
CA THR A 127 -12.30 9.58 23.50
C THR A 127 -12.75 10.96 23.06
N TRP A 128 -11.92 11.74 22.34
CA TRP A 128 -12.34 13.04 21.81
C TRP A 128 -13.47 12.92 20.79
N GLY A 129 -13.44 11.93 19.90
CA GLY A 129 -14.53 11.63 18.97
C GLY A 129 -15.83 11.26 19.70
N ALA A 130 -15.74 10.42 20.74
CA ALA A 130 -16.88 10.02 21.56
C ALA A 130 -17.48 11.19 22.35
N ILE A 131 -16.65 12.02 22.99
CA ILE A 131 -17.08 13.20 23.74
C ILE A 131 -17.82 14.18 22.83
N LYS A 132 -17.29 14.45 21.63
CA LYS A 132 -17.94 15.35 20.66
C LYS A 132 -19.31 14.82 20.19
N ALA A 133 -19.51 13.51 20.20
CA ALA A 133 -20.79 12.88 19.85
C ALA A 133 -21.83 12.97 20.98
N MET A 134 -21.42 13.09 22.25
CA MET A 134 -22.32 13.18 23.40
C MET A 134 -22.93 14.57 23.61
N PHE A 135 -22.31 15.62 23.06
CA PHE A 135 -22.79 17.01 23.16
C PHE A 135 -23.54 17.46 21.90
N ARG A 136 -24.20 16.51 21.21
CA ARG A 136 -25.07 16.74 20.06
C ARG A 136 -26.52 16.53 20.45
#